data_AF-A0A2M4CQC0-F1
#
_entry.id   AF-A0A2M4CQC0-F1
#
_cell.length_a   1.000
_cell.length_b   1.000
_cell.length_c   1.000
_cell.angle_alpha   90.00
_cell.angle_beta   90.00
_cell.angle_gamma   90.00
#
_symmetry.space_group_name_H-M   'P 1'
#
loop_
_entity.id
_entity.type
_entity.pdbx_description
1 polymer ?
#
loop_
_entity_poly.entity_id
_entity_poly.type
_entity_poly.pdbx_seq_one_letter_code
_entity_poly.pdbx_strand_id
1 'polypeptide(L)'
;MLESGAVIGKLEEEALKRKERLQHLKRKQKADSEESPATEKSIPKPIFRNYQSENISKTSIDDDRAIVESQVSHQLEMMKTQIVIEEIDIANLAPRKPDWDLKRDVTKKLERLERRTQKSIAELIRDRLRSGQQQDILQAVNCASLTASEIQRSAD
;
A
#
# COMPACT_ATOMS: atom_id res chain seq x y z
N MET A 1 28.29 23.16 22.53
CA MET A 1 27.12 22.43 23.06
C MET A 1 26.50 23.25 24.20
N LEU A 2 25.81 24.36 23.90
CA LEU A 2 25.09 25.21 24.87
C LEU A 2 24.02 26.05 24.14
N GLU A 3 22.88 25.47 23.75
CA GLU A 3 21.71 26.22 23.21
C GLU A 3 20.33 25.65 23.62
N SER A 4 20.23 24.75 24.61
CA SER A 4 18.93 24.15 24.97
C SER A 4 18.09 24.95 26.00
N GLY A 5 18.68 25.97 26.66
CA GLY A 5 17.99 26.73 27.73
C GLY A 5 17.12 27.90 27.24
N ALA A 6 17.35 28.44 26.05
CA ALA A 6 16.63 29.62 25.54
C ALA A 6 15.30 29.27 24.84
N VAL A 7 15.12 28.02 24.43
CA VAL A 7 13.94 27.55 23.67
C VAL A 7 12.73 27.34 24.59
N ILE A 8 12.96 26.96 25.85
CA ILE A 8 11.90 26.62 26.81
C ILE A 8 11.09 27.87 27.22
N GLY A 9 11.74 29.03 27.41
CA GLY A 9 11.05 30.29 27.71
C GLY A 9 10.22 30.85 26.54
N LYS A 10 10.72 30.75 25.30
CA LYS A 10 9.98 31.19 24.11
C LYS A 10 8.69 30.38 23.88
N LEU A 11 8.73 29.08 24.17
CA LEU A 11 7.56 28.19 24.06
C LEU A 11 6.46 28.57 25.07
N GLU A 12 6.86 28.91 26.30
CA GLU A 12 5.94 29.28 27.37
C GLU A 12 5.24 30.63 27.09
N GLU A 13 6.00 31.62 26.60
CA GLU A 13 5.47 32.91 26.16
C GLU A 13 4.46 32.76 25.00
N GLU A 14 4.76 31.88 24.03
CA GLU A 14 3.87 31.63 22.90
C GLU A 14 2.59 30.89 23.31
N ALA A 15 2.68 29.97 24.27
CA ALA A 15 1.53 29.26 24.83
C ALA A 15 0.56 30.21 25.57
N LEU A 16 1.09 31.17 26.35
CA LEU A 16 0.29 32.19 27.02
C LEU A 16 -0.43 33.10 26.02
N LYS A 17 0.27 33.56 24.98
CA LYS A 17 -0.31 34.38 23.91
C LYS A 17 -1.43 33.66 23.15
N ARG A 18 -1.30 32.35 22.92
CA ARG A 18 -2.36 31.52 22.32
C ARG A 18 -3.57 31.40 23.25
N LYS A 19 -3.34 31.20 24.56
CA LYS A 19 -4.41 31.11 25.57
C LYS A 19 -5.23 32.39 25.62
N GLU A 20 -4.58 33.56 25.61
CA GLU A 20 -5.27 34.86 25.61
C GLU A 20 -6.12 35.06 24.35
N ARG A 21 -5.60 34.72 23.16
CA ARG A 21 -6.36 34.78 21.89
C ARG A 21 -7.61 33.91 21.94
N LEU A 22 -7.49 32.67 22.43
CA LEU A 22 -8.63 31.75 22.56
C LEU A 22 -9.67 32.26 23.55
N GLN A 23 -9.26 32.90 24.65
CA GLN A 23 -10.20 33.51 25.59
C GLN A 23 -10.98 34.66 24.98
N HIS A 24 -10.35 35.52 24.17
CA HIS A 24 -11.04 36.59 23.44
C HIS A 24 -12.05 36.04 22.44
N LEU A 25 -11.69 35.01 21.68
CA LEU A 25 -12.59 34.32 20.75
C LEU A 25 -13.80 33.71 21.48
N LYS A 26 -13.57 33.04 22.61
CA LYS A 26 -14.65 32.43 23.40
C LYS A 26 -15.60 33.47 23.99
N ARG A 27 -15.08 34.62 24.44
CA ARG A 27 -15.91 35.75 24.90
C ARG A 27 -16.76 36.32 23.77
N LYS A 28 -16.17 36.50 22.58
CA LYS A 28 -16.89 36.99 21.40
C LYS A 28 -17.98 36.02 20.94
N GLN A 29 -17.68 34.72 20.87
CA GLN A 29 -18.66 33.68 20.50
C GLN A 29 -19.81 33.61 21.51
N LYS A 30 -19.51 33.77 22.81
CA LYS A 30 -20.56 33.79 23.84
C LYS A 30 -21.46 35.01 23.72
N ALA A 31 -20.91 36.19 23.39
CA ALA A 31 -21.71 37.39 23.13
C ALA A 31 -22.61 37.23 21.89
N ASP A 32 -22.08 36.64 20.81
CA ASP A 32 -22.82 36.37 19.57
C ASP A 32 -23.95 35.34 19.78
N SER A 33 -23.78 34.43 20.73
CA SER A 33 -24.79 33.44 21.11
C SER A 33 -25.91 34.00 22.01
N GLU A 34 -25.69 35.15 22.66
CA GLU A 34 -26.70 35.79 23.53
C GLU A 34 -27.47 36.94 22.81
N GLU A 35 -27.11 37.30 21.57
CA GLU A 35 -27.77 38.36 20.78
C GLU A 35 -28.64 37.87 19.60
N SER A 36 -29.05 36.60 19.58
CA SER A 36 -30.07 36.12 18.63
C SER A 36 -31.34 35.67 19.35
N PRO A 37 -32.36 36.56 19.53
CA PRO A 37 -33.67 36.10 19.94
C PRO A 37 -34.25 35.25 18.80
N ALA A 38 -34.58 34.00 19.13
CA ALA A 38 -35.25 33.07 18.26
C ALA A 38 -36.54 33.68 17.67
N THR A 39 -36.48 34.20 16.44
CA THR A 39 -37.69 34.40 15.65
C THR A 39 -38.17 33.05 15.16
N GLU A 40 -39.00 32.39 15.97
CA GLU A 40 -39.87 31.29 15.56
C GLU A 40 -40.85 31.80 14.49
N LYS A 41 -40.40 31.86 13.24
CA LYS A 41 -41.31 32.06 12.11
C LYS A 41 -42.13 30.79 11.99
N SER A 42 -43.43 30.87 12.30
CA SER A 42 -44.40 29.78 12.22
C SER A 42 -44.50 29.25 10.78
N ILE A 43 -43.81 28.15 10.49
CA ILE A 43 -43.90 27.47 9.19
C ILE A 43 -45.23 26.68 9.18
N PRO A 44 -46.11 26.86 8.18
CA PRO A 44 -47.35 26.09 8.10
C PRO A 44 -47.04 24.61 7.82
N LYS A 45 -47.70 23.71 8.56
CA LYS A 45 -47.47 22.26 8.48
C LYS A 45 -48.00 21.70 7.15
N PRO A 46 -47.21 20.90 6.40
CA PRO A 46 -47.65 20.35 5.13
C PRO A 46 -48.74 19.29 5.33
N ILE A 47 -49.77 19.34 4.49
CA ILE A 47 -50.83 18.33 4.45
C ILE A 47 -50.43 17.24 3.46
N PHE A 48 -50.16 16.04 3.96
CA PHE A 48 -49.88 14.87 3.12
C PHE A 48 -51.19 14.30 2.58
N ARG A 49 -51.42 14.42 1.27
CA ARG A 49 -52.44 13.61 0.60
C ARG A 49 -51.87 12.21 0.45
N ASN A 50 -52.47 11.23 1.12
CA ASN A 50 -52.07 9.84 0.96
C ASN A 50 -52.54 9.36 -0.42
N TYR A 51 -51.66 9.41 -1.41
CA TYR A 51 -51.90 8.79 -2.71
C TYR A 51 -51.71 7.28 -2.54
N GLN A 52 -52.82 6.54 -2.47
CA GLN A 52 -52.75 5.08 -2.65
C GLN A 52 -52.37 4.82 -4.11
N SER A 53 -51.15 4.40 -4.34
CA SER A 53 -50.70 3.95 -5.66
C SER A 53 -51.28 2.55 -5.92
N GLU A 54 -52.35 2.48 -6.72
CA GLU A 54 -53.08 1.22 -6.96
C GLU A 54 -52.27 0.15 -7.72
N ASN A 55 -51.07 0.44 -8.23
CA ASN A 55 -50.30 -0.51 -9.04
C ASN A 55 -48.79 -0.44 -8.77
N ILE A 56 -48.37 -0.55 -7.51
CA ILE A 56 -46.99 -0.99 -7.23
C ILE A 56 -47.07 -2.50 -7.09
N SER A 57 -46.73 -3.22 -8.17
CA SER A 57 -46.46 -4.64 -8.08
C SER A 57 -45.41 -4.81 -6.98
N LYS A 58 -45.78 -5.47 -5.88
CA LYS A 58 -44.84 -5.93 -4.88
C LYS A 58 -43.88 -6.84 -5.63
N THR A 59 -42.75 -6.31 -6.05
CA THR A 59 -41.64 -7.12 -6.52
C THR A 59 -41.42 -8.15 -5.43
N SER A 60 -41.68 -9.42 -5.77
CA SER A 60 -41.32 -10.55 -4.93
C SER A 60 -39.82 -10.44 -4.78
N ILE A 61 -39.39 -9.81 -3.69
CA ILE A 61 -38.02 -9.96 -3.22
C ILE A 61 -38.05 -11.37 -2.69
N ASP A 62 -37.44 -12.30 -3.42
CA ASP A 62 -37.29 -13.67 -2.95
C ASP A 62 -36.71 -13.60 -1.52
N ASP A 63 -37.31 -14.36 -0.59
CA ASP A 63 -36.96 -14.36 0.83
C ASP A 63 -35.57 -15.01 1.03
N ASP A 64 -34.53 -14.36 0.51
CA ASP A 64 -33.11 -14.71 0.58
C ASP A 64 -32.53 -14.40 1.97
N ARG A 65 -33.36 -14.48 3.01
CA ARG A 65 -33.00 -14.17 4.40
C ARG A 65 -31.80 -14.99 4.86
N ALA A 66 -31.70 -16.25 4.42
CA ALA A 66 -30.54 -17.11 4.69
C ALA A 66 -29.24 -16.64 4.02
N ILE A 67 -29.32 -16.01 2.84
CA ILE A 67 -28.16 -15.46 2.12
C ILE A 67 -27.66 -14.23 2.85
N VAL A 68 -28.57 -13.35 3.29
CA VAL A 68 -28.21 -12.14 4.04
C VAL A 68 -27.59 -12.51 5.38
N GLU A 69 -28.18 -13.45 6.14
CA GLU A 69 -27.63 -13.89 7.42
C GLU A 69 -26.23 -14.50 7.28
N SER A 70 -26.00 -15.34 6.27
CA SER A 70 -24.68 -15.92 6.01
C SER A 70 -23.64 -14.88 5.58
N GLN A 71 -24.02 -13.91 4.75
CA GLN A 71 -23.12 -12.86 4.27
C GLN A 71 -22.75 -11.84 5.36
N VAL A 72 -23.71 -11.51 6.23
CA VAL A 72 -23.47 -10.68 7.43
C VAL A 72 -22.57 -11.41 8.42
N SER A 73 -22.80 -12.71 8.66
CA SER A 73 -21.93 -13.52 9.52
C SER A 73 -20.49 -13.57 8.98
N HIS A 74 -20.34 -13.76 7.67
CA HIS A 74 -19.03 -13.77 7.03
C HIS A 74 -18.29 -12.43 7.16
N GLN A 75 -18.99 -11.30 6.95
CA GLN A 75 -18.39 -9.97 7.14
C GLN A 75 -17.99 -9.71 8.60
N LEU A 76 -18.81 -10.13 9.57
CA LEU A 76 -18.48 -10.02 10.99
C LEU A 76 -17.25 -10.87 11.36
N GLU A 77 -17.11 -12.07 10.77
CA GLU A 77 -15.92 -12.90 10.94
C GLU A 77 -14.67 -12.25 10.33
N MET A 78 -14.77 -11.71 9.11
CA MET A 78 -13.67 -10.97 8.47
C MET A 78 -13.27 -9.71 9.24
N MET A 79 -14.22 -9.02 9.88
CA MET A 79 -13.94 -7.88 10.76
C MET A 79 -13.32 -8.31 12.10
N LYS A 80 -13.64 -9.52 12.58
CA LYS A 80 -13.09 -10.07 13.82
C LYS A 80 -11.66 -10.56 13.64
N THR A 81 -11.31 -11.06 12.45
CA THR A 81 -9.92 -11.25 12.09
C THR A 81 -9.28 -9.88 11.98
N GLN A 82 -8.57 -9.46 13.02
CA GLN A 82 -7.74 -8.27 12.95
C GLN A 82 -6.85 -8.46 11.73
N ILE A 83 -6.91 -7.50 10.80
CA ILE A 83 -5.92 -7.39 9.73
C ILE A 83 -4.64 -7.09 10.49
N VAL A 84 -3.94 -8.15 10.90
CA VAL A 84 -2.58 -8.07 11.41
C VAL A 84 -1.79 -7.68 10.18
N ILE A 85 -1.73 -6.37 9.93
CA ILE A 85 -0.59 -5.81 9.23
C ILE A 85 0.56 -6.26 10.13
N GLU A 86 1.26 -7.32 9.72
CA GLU A 86 2.55 -7.66 10.31
C GLU A 86 3.34 -6.37 10.21
N GLU A 87 3.44 -5.67 11.34
CA GLU A 87 4.23 -4.47 11.47
C GLU A 87 5.60 -4.88 10.97
N ILE A 88 5.99 -4.30 9.84
CA ILE A 88 7.28 -4.58 9.24
C ILE A 88 8.29 -4.18 10.29
N ASP A 89 8.90 -5.16 10.94
CA ASP A 89 9.77 -4.95 12.07
C ASP A 89 11.07 -4.28 11.59
N ILE A 90 11.09 -2.96 11.69
CA ILE A 90 12.18 -2.09 11.24
C ILE A 90 13.47 -2.40 12.03
N ALA A 91 13.35 -2.99 13.23
CA ALA A 91 14.51 -3.39 14.05
C ALA A 91 15.19 -4.65 13.52
N ASN A 92 14.42 -5.60 12.95
CA ASN A 92 14.94 -6.81 12.31
C ASN A 92 15.50 -6.57 10.89
N LEU A 93 15.29 -5.39 10.32
CA LEU A 93 15.84 -5.04 9.02
C LEU A 93 17.37 -4.91 9.05
N ALA A 94 17.94 -4.60 10.23
CA ALA A 94 19.37 -4.35 10.47
C ALA A 94 19.97 -3.27 9.54
N PRO A 95 21.16 -2.75 9.87
CA PRO A 95 21.98 -2.08 8.86
C PRO A 95 22.42 -3.11 7.81
N ARG A 96 21.65 -3.25 6.72
CA ARG A 96 22.04 -4.08 5.58
C ARG A 96 23.27 -3.49 4.89
N LYS A 97 24.05 -4.34 4.20
CA LYS A 97 25.16 -3.86 3.34
C LYS A 97 24.61 -2.83 2.35
N PRO A 98 25.31 -1.72 2.06
CA PRO A 98 24.81 -0.69 1.13
C PRO A 98 24.47 -1.26 -0.27
N ASP A 99 25.12 -2.35 -0.67
CA ASP A 99 24.90 -3.02 -1.96
C ASP A 99 23.70 -3.98 -1.99
N TRP A 100 23.03 -4.23 -0.86
CA TRP A 100 21.94 -5.21 -0.79
C TRP A 100 20.79 -4.84 -1.73
N ASP A 101 20.47 -3.55 -1.78
CA ASP A 101 19.36 -3.02 -2.56
C ASP A 101 19.70 -3.07 -4.04
N LEU A 102 20.93 -2.68 -4.38
CA LEU A 102 21.48 -2.77 -5.72
C LEU A 102 21.48 -4.22 -6.23
N LYS A 103 21.92 -5.18 -5.40
CA LYS A 103 21.90 -6.60 -5.78
C LYS A 103 20.48 -7.05 -6.08
N ARG A 104 19.53 -6.82 -5.18
CA ARG A 104 18.13 -7.23 -5.37
C ARG A 104 17.54 -6.67 -6.67
N ASP A 105 17.76 -5.39 -6.93
CA ASP A 105 17.19 -4.71 -8.09
C ASP A 105 17.87 -5.12 -9.41
N VAL A 106 19.18 -5.42 -9.37
CA VAL A 106 19.94 -5.94 -10.50
C VAL A 106 19.61 -7.41 -10.77
N THR A 107 19.40 -8.24 -9.76
CA THR A 107 19.10 -9.68 -9.92
C THR A 107 17.90 -9.90 -10.84
N LYS A 108 16.81 -9.14 -10.67
CA LYS A 108 15.62 -9.25 -11.52
C LYS A 108 15.89 -8.89 -12.98
N LYS A 109 16.78 -7.93 -13.23
CA LYS A 109 17.18 -7.52 -14.58
C LYS A 109 18.09 -8.58 -15.21
N LEU A 110 19.05 -9.10 -14.45
CA LEU A 110 19.94 -10.17 -14.87
C LEU A 110 19.17 -11.44 -15.21
N GLU A 111 18.21 -11.84 -14.38
CA GLU A 111 17.39 -13.03 -14.62
C GLU A 111 16.61 -12.94 -15.94
N ARG A 112 16.06 -11.75 -16.25
CA ARG A 112 15.38 -11.50 -17.54
C ARG A 112 16.35 -11.52 -18.71
N LEU A 113 17.54 -10.96 -18.55
CA LEU A 113 18.56 -10.93 -19.57
C LEU A 113 19.11 -12.34 -19.83
N GLU A 114 19.41 -13.10 -18.78
CA GLU A 114 19.90 -14.47 -18.83
C GLU A 114 18.94 -15.38 -19.60
N ARG A 115 17.62 -15.29 -19.33
CA ARG A 115 16.62 -16.04 -20.12
C ARG A 115 16.67 -15.72 -21.61
N ARG A 116 16.85 -14.45 -21.97
CA ARG A 116 16.97 -14.03 -23.39
C ARG A 116 18.28 -14.51 -24.00
N THR A 117 19.38 -14.38 -23.26
CA THR A 117 20.71 -14.83 -23.70
C THR A 117 20.72 -16.34 -23.91
N GLN A 118 20.18 -17.14 -22.99
CA GLN A 118 20.03 -18.59 -23.14
C GLN A 118 19.18 -18.95 -24.37
N LYS A 119 18.07 -18.23 -24.60
CA LYS A 119 17.24 -18.42 -25.79
C LYS A 119 18.03 -18.13 -27.08
N SER A 120 18.74 -17.00 -27.15
CA SER A 120 19.57 -16.65 -28.30
C SER A 120 20.72 -17.63 -28.51
N ILE A 121 21.35 -18.12 -27.44
CA ILE A 121 22.37 -19.17 -27.51
C ILE A 121 21.76 -20.45 -28.10
N ALA A 122 20.59 -20.88 -27.62
CA ALA A 122 19.92 -22.07 -28.13
C ALA A 122 19.53 -21.93 -29.62
N GLU A 123 19.07 -20.76 -30.04
CA GLU A 123 18.77 -20.45 -31.44
C GLU A 123 20.04 -20.52 -32.31
N LEU A 124 21.14 -19.88 -31.88
CA LEU A 124 22.42 -19.93 -32.58
C LEU A 124 22.98 -21.35 -32.69
N ILE A 125 22.87 -22.15 -31.63
CA ILE A 125 23.26 -23.56 -31.67
C ILE A 125 22.41 -24.29 -32.71
N ARG A 126 21.10 -24.08 -32.72
CA ARG A 126 20.19 -24.73 -33.68
C ARG A 126 20.52 -24.39 -35.13
N ASP A 127 20.89 -23.14 -35.41
CA ASP A 127 21.33 -22.71 -36.73
C ASP A 127 22.68 -23.34 -37.13
N ARG A 128 23.65 -23.36 -36.22
CA ARG A 128 24.96 -23.98 -36.48
C ARG A 128 24.89 -25.50 -36.70
N LEU A 129 23.97 -26.17 -35.99
CA LEU A 129 23.68 -27.58 -36.21
C LEU A 129 23.08 -27.81 -37.61
N ARG A 130 22.16 -26.94 -38.06
CA ARG A 130 21.63 -26.99 -39.43
C ARG A 130 22.69 -26.74 -40.49
N SER A 131 23.66 -25.87 -40.23
CA SER A 131 24.77 -25.62 -41.15
C SER A 131 25.89 -26.67 -41.10
N GLY A 132 25.73 -27.75 -40.32
CA GLY A 132 26.67 -28.87 -40.26
C GLY A 132 27.94 -28.64 -39.44
N GLN A 133 27.99 -27.59 -38.61
CA GLN A 133 29.18 -27.23 -37.82
C GLN A 133 29.26 -27.97 -36.47
N GLN A 134 28.87 -29.25 -36.45
CA GLN A 134 28.70 -30.02 -35.20
C GLN A 134 30.01 -30.16 -34.40
N GLN A 135 31.13 -30.43 -35.10
CA GLN A 135 32.43 -30.72 -34.47
C GLN A 135 33.01 -29.50 -33.74
N ASP A 136 32.85 -28.31 -34.32
CA ASP A 136 33.32 -27.05 -33.74
C ASP A 136 32.60 -26.73 -32.41
N ILE A 137 31.29 -27.01 -32.34
CA ILE A 137 30.49 -26.82 -31.13
C ILE A 137 30.95 -27.77 -30.02
N LEU A 138 31.16 -29.04 -30.33
CA LEU A 138 31.59 -30.04 -29.35
C LEU A 138 32.97 -29.71 -28.77
N GLN A 139 33.89 -29.26 -29.61
CA GLN A 139 35.21 -28.85 -29.18
C GLN A 139 35.16 -27.60 -28.29
N ALA A 140 34.35 -26.60 -28.65
CA ALA A 140 34.15 -25.40 -27.83
C ALA A 140 33.54 -25.70 -26.45
N VAL A 141 32.55 -26.60 -26.39
CA VAL A 141 31.93 -27.03 -25.12
C VAL A 141 32.93 -27.77 -24.23
N ASN A 142 33.75 -28.65 -24.80
CA ASN A 142 34.78 -29.36 -24.05
C ASN A 142 35.82 -28.39 -23.47
N CYS A 143 36.31 -27.42 -24.26
CA CYS A 143 37.21 -26.38 -23.76
C CYS A 143 36.57 -25.56 -22.62
N ALA A 144 35.32 -25.14 -22.80
CA ALA A 144 34.59 -24.39 -21.77
C ALA A 144 34.46 -25.20 -20.45
N SER A 145 34.14 -26.50 -20.54
CA SER A 145 34.03 -27.36 -19.36
C SER A 145 35.35 -27.51 -18.59
N LEU A 146 36.48 -27.58 -19.29
CA LEU A 146 37.80 -27.68 -18.68
C LEU A 146 38.14 -26.40 -17.91
N THR A 147 37.95 -25.24 -18.55
CA THR A 147 38.19 -23.93 -17.92
C THR A 147 37.31 -23.70 -16.69
N ALA A 148 36.03 -24.10 -16.75
CA ALA A 148 35.13 -24.02 -15.60
C ALA A 148 35.62 -24.87 -14.42
N SER A 149 36.13 -26.08 -14.70
CA SER A 149 36.68 -26.97 -13.67
C SER A 149 37.98 -26.44 -13.03
N GLU A 150 38.77 -25.67 -13.77
CA GLU A 150 40.00 -25.02 -13.29
C GLU A 150 39.70 -23.79 -12.43
N ILE A 151 38.66 -23.03 -12.79
CA ILE A 151 38.17 -21.90 -11.98
C ILE A 151 37.61 -22.40 -10.64
N GLN A 152 36.89 -23.52 -10.62
CA GLN A 152 36.42 -24.12 -9.37
C GLN A 152 37.58 -24.61 -8.50
N ARG A 153 38.57 -25.29 -9.09
CA ARG A 153 39.77 -25.77 -8.38
C ARG A 153 40.68 -24.68 -7.83
N SER A 154 40.55 -23.44 -8.30
CA SER A 154 41.34 -22.29 -7.83
C SER A 154 40.58 -21.40 -6.84
N ALA A 155 39.27 -21.61 -6.69
CA ALA A 155 38.41 -20.88 -5.76
C ALA A 155 38.22 -21.63 -4.42
N ASP A 156 38.48 -22.94 -4.40
CA ASP A 156 38.63 -23.79 -3.20
C ASP A 156 40.06 -23.75 -2.66
#